data_AF-A0A7X5VE01-F1
#
_entry.id   AF-A0A7X5VE01-F1
#
_cell.length_a   1.000
_cell.length_b   1.000
_cell.length_c   1.000
_cell.angle_alpha   90.00
_cell.angle_beta   90.00
_cell.angle_gamma   90.00
#
_symmetry.space_group_name_H-M   'P 1'
#
loop_
_entity.id
_entity.type
_entity.pdbx_description
1 polymer ?
#
loop_
_entity_poly.entity_id
_entity_poly.type
_entity_poly.pdbx_seq_one_letter_code
_entity_poly.pdbx_strand_id
1 'polypeptide(L)' 'MDTFTEELRQRIAAARGQLRAAQQTGDLDAERIYSGELDSLLRLALENDVIVPPETTADPV' A
#
# COMPACT_ATOMS: atom_id res chain seq x y z
N MET A 1 -14.09 17.77 1.67
CA MET A 1 -14.37 17.08 0.39
C MET A 1 -13.03 16.60 -0.13
N ASP A 2 -12.61 15.43 0.33
CA ASP A 2 -11.39 14.76 -0.16
C ASP A 2 -11.55 13.23 -0.01
N THR A 3 -12.78 12.74 -0.21
CA THR A 3 -13.14 11.33 -0.07
C THR A 3 -12.23 10.43 -0.91
N PHE A 4 -11.85 10.89 -2.11
CA PHE A 4 -10.87 10.22 -2.96
C PHE A 4 -9.52 10.03 -2.27
N THR A 5 -8.99 11.07 -1.63
CA THR A 5 -7.71 11.04 -0.92
C THR A 5 -7.76 10.08 0.28
N GLU A 6 -8.87 10.07 1.01
CA GLU A 6 -9.08 9.13 2.12
C GLU A 6 -9.20 7.68 1.62
N GLU A 7 -10.00 7.44 0.58
CA GLU A 7 -10.15 6.11 -0.03
C GLU A 7 -8.82 5.61 -0.61
N LEU A 8 -8.04 6.47 -1.27
CA LEU A 8 -6.73 6.11 -1.81
C LEU A 8 -5.76 5.72 -0.70
N ARG A 9 -5.73 6.47 0.40
CA ARG A 9 -4.93 6.12 1.58
C ARG A 9 -5.36 4.79 2.19
N GLN A 10 -6.67 4.54 2.31
CA GLN A 10 -7.19 3.28 2.82
C GLN A 10 -6.79 2.10 1.93
N ARG A 11 -6.89 2.25 0.61
CA ARG A 11 -6.48 1.21 -0.35
C ARG A 11 -4.98 0.93 -0.29
N ILE A 12 -4.15 1.97 -0.16
CA ILE A 12 -2.70 1.80 0.01
C ILE A 12 -2.38 1.07 1.32
N ALA A 13 -3.04 1.45 2.43
CA ALA A 13 -2.86 0.77 3.70
C ALA A 13 -3.28 -0.71 3.64
N ALA A 14 -4.39 -1.00 2.96
CA ALA A 14 -4.87 -2.37 2.75
C ALA A 14 -3.89 -3.19 1.89
N ALA A 15 -3.43 -2.66 0.76
CA ALA A 15 -2.47 -3.32 -0.13
C ALA A 15 -1.15 -3.64 0.59
N ARG A 16 -0.64 -2.72 1.42
CA ARG A 16 0.54 -2.96 2.28
C ARG A 16 0.30 -4.10 3.28
N GLY A 17 -0.86 -4.11 3.93
CA GLY A 17 -1.24 -5.18 4.86
C GLY A 17 -1.32 -6.55 4.17
N GLN A 18 -1.90 -6.60 2.99
CA GLN A 18 -2.01 -7.82 2.18
C GLN A 18 -0.64 -8.29 1.67
N LEU A 19 0.22 -7.37 1.23
CA LEU A 19 1.60 -7.67 0.84
C LEU A 19 2.38 -8.29 2.00
N ARG A 20 2.31 -7.70 3.20
CA ARG A 20 2.94 -8.28 4.39
C ARG A 20 2.38 -9.65 4.75
N ALA A 21 1.06 -9.83 4.66
CA ALA A 21 0.45 -11.13 4.91
C ALA A 21 0.97 -12.18 3.92
N ALA A 22 1.02 -11.85 2.63
CA ALA A 22 1.57 -12.72 1.58
C ALA A 22 3.05 -13.07 1.83
N GLN A 23 3.86 -12.09 2.25
CA GLN A 23 5.26 -12.32 2.62
C GLN A 23 5.40 -13.23 3.84
N GLN A 24 4.54 -13.08 4.85
CA GLN A 24 4.54 -13.93 6.04
C GLN A 24 4.09 -15.36 5.74
N THR A 25 3.16 -15.55 4.81
CA THR A 25 2.69 -16.87 4.39
C THR A 25 3.58 -17.52 3.33
N GLY A 26 4.54 -16.80 2.76
CA GLY A 26 5.38 -17.26 1.67
C GLY A 26 4.64 -17.40 0.34
N ASP A 27 3.54 -16.65 0.17
CA ASP A 27 2.74 -16.66 -1.06
C ASP A 27 3.35 -15.70 -2.08
N LEU A 28 4.25 -16.22 -2.90
CA LEU A 28 5.02 -15.46 -3.89
C LEU A 28 4.14 -14.88 -5.01
N ASP A 29 3.05 -15.57 -5.36
CA ASP A 29 2.10 -15.11 -6.37
C ASP A 29 1.31 -13.91 -5.82
N ALA A 30 0.80 -14.03 -4.59
CA ALA A 30 0.12 -12.93 -3.93
C ALA A 30 1.06 -11.75 -3.67
N GLU A 31 2.32 -11.99 -3.27
CA GLU A 31 3.33 -10.94 -3.10
C GLU A 31 3.53 -10.14 -4.39
N ARG A 32 3.66 -10.83 -5.53
CA ARG A 32 3.81 -10.18 -6.85
C ARG A 32 2.58 -9.37 -7.24
N ILE A 33 1.38 -9.87 -6.94
CA ILE A 33 0.12 -9.16 -7.23
C ILE A 33 0.03 -7.89 -6.37
N TYR A 34 0.18 -8.02 -5.05
CA TYR A 34 0.00 -6.90 -4.12
C TYR A 34 1.11 -5.85 -4.25
N SER A 35 2.34 -6.23 -4.59
CA SER A 35 3.41 -5.28 -4.90
C SER A 35 3.12 -4.46 -6.15
N GLY A 36 2.59 -5.08 -7.22
CA GLY A 36 2.19 -4.37 -8.44
C GLY A 36 0.99 -3.44 -8.22
N GLU A 37 0.02 -3.89 -7.42
CA GLU A 37 -1.13 -3.05 -7.02
C GLU A 37 -0.67 -1.86 -6.18
N LEU A 38 0.22 -2.07 -5.21
CA LEU A 38 0.78 -1.02 -4.36
C LEU A 38 1.54 0.03 -5.19
N ASP A 39 2.38 -0.39 -6.16
CA ASP A 39 3.09 0.54 -7.05
C ASP A 39 2.12 1.42 -7.86
N SER A 40 1.04 0.81 -8.37
CA SER A 40 0.00 1.51 -9.13
C SER A 40 -0.73 2.55 -8.26
N LEU A 41 -1.07 2.18 -7.02
CA LEU A 41 -1.73 3.09 -6.08
C LEU A 41 -0.82 4.24 -5.63
N LEU A 42 0.47 3.96 -5.41
CA LEU A 42 1.46 4.98 -5.06
C LEU A 42 1.70 5.96 -6.22
N ARG A 43 1.74 5.46 -7.46
CA ARG A 43 1.80 6.30 -8.66
C ARG A 43 0.59 7.21 -8.77
N LEU A 44 -0.63 6.65 -8.60
CA LEU A 44 -1.86 7.43 -8.61
C LEU A 44 -1.86 8.51 -7.51
N ALA A 45 -1.35 8.20 -6.33
CA ALA A 45 -1.23 9.17 -5.26
C ALA A 45 -0.26 10.30 -5.62
N LEU A 46 0.89 9.98 -6.21
CA LEU A 46 1.85 10.97 -6.70
C LEU A 46 1.24 11.88 -7.78
N GLU A 47 0.50 11.31 -8.73
CA GLU A 47 -0.16 12.05 -9.83
C GLU A 47 -1.23 13.03 -9.32
N ASN A 48 -1.79 12.79 -8.14
CA ASN A 48 -2.85 13.61 -7.53
C ASN A 48 -2.34 14.44 -6.34
N ASP A 49 -1.02 14.56 -6.14
CA ASP A 49 -0.40 15.26 -4.99
C ASP A 49 -0.90 14.76 -3.62
N VAL A 50 -1.32 13.49 -3.55
CA VAL A 50 -1.79 12.85 -2.32
C VAL A 50 -0.60 12.43 -1.47
N ILE A 51 -0.47 13.07 -0.30
CA ILE A 51 0.52 12.65 0.69
C ILE A 51 0.11 11.30 1.27
N VAL A 52 0.90 10.28 0.96
CA VAL A 52 0.80 8.93 1.51
C VAL A 52 1.88 8.78 2.57
N PRO A 53 1.54 8.47 3.83
CA PRO A 53 2.54 8.24 4.84
C PRO A 53 3.44 7.06 4.42
N PRO A 54 4.77 7.15 4.61
CA PRO A 54 5.64 6.00 4.41
C PRO A 54 5.14 4.86 5.28
N GLU A 55 5.31 3.63 4.80
CA GLU A 55 5.00 2.47 5.60
C GLU A 55 5.86 2.60 6.87
N THR A 56 5.23 2.91 8.00
CA THR A 56 5.93 2.93 9.28
C THR A 56 6.33 1.49 9.51
N THR A 57 7.54 1.16 9.08
CA THR A 57 8.39 0.16 9.69
C THR A 57 8.64 0.67 11.10
N ALA A 58 7.63 0.52 11.97
CA ALA A 58 7.90 0.42 13.38
C ALA A 58 8.69 -0.89 13.50
N ASP A 59 9.99 -0.80 13.31
CA ASP A 59 10.95 -1.65 13.98
C ASP A 59 10.87 -1.25 15.45
N PRO A 60 10.22 -2.04 16.34
CA PRO A 60 10.57 -1.96 17.73
C PRO A 60 11.99 -2.53 17.84
N VAL A 61 12.97 -1.65 18.07
CA VAL A 61 14.26 -2.04 18.66
C VAL A 61 14.02 -2.61 20.06
#